data_AF-A0AA97GE70-F1
#
_entry.id   AF-A0AA97GE70-F1
#
_cell.length_a   1.000
_cell.length_b   1.000
_cell.length_c   1.000
_cell.angle_alpha   90.00
_cell.angle_beta   90.00
_cell.angle_gamma   90.00
#
_symmetry.space_group_name_H-M   'P 1'
#
loop_
_entity.id
_entity.type
_entity.pdbx_description
1 polymer ?
#
loop_
_entity_poly.entity_id
_entity_poly.type
_entity_poly.pdbx_seq_one_letter_code
_entity_poly.pdbx_strand_id
1 'polypeptide(L)'
;MNTINWLSKFVLCFLFLPFMSKSDVLIDVSATLVDPACHLRSEDNSTPLKINFGVINIPHNSDDISQSHTFPLYLTGCNWNKSLGIMINPKNSNTMVYQGKSILSTSTDGLGININNITGGVAHPLEVNQIQQIFPEQIDATLQRIILQAELVNTLPASQLRAGKFSAIAMISVTYY
;
A
#
# COMPACT_ATOMS: atom_id res chain seq x y z
N MET A 1 -19.91 30.30 -85.15
CA MET A 1 -20.65 30.43 -83.89
C MET A 1 -19.83 29.78 -82.78
N ASN A 2 -19.49 30.59 -81.79
CA ASN A 2 -18.66 30.27 -80.63
C ASN A 2 -19.33 29.25 -79.71
N THR A 3 -18.54 28.35 -79.09
CA THR A 3 -18.54 28.02 -77.63
C THR A 3 -17.77 26.71 -77.37
N ILE A 4 -16.43 26.77 -77.40
CA ILE A 4 -15.60 25.75 -76.76
C ILE A 4 -14.59 26.50 -75.90
N ASN A 5 -14.88 26.60 -74.60
CA ASN A 5 -13.86 26.84 -73.56
C ASN A 5 -14.42 26.68 -72.13
N TRP A 6 -15.37 25.76 -71.94
CA TRP A 6 -15.89 25.44 -70.60
C TRP A 6 -15.22 24.23 -69.94
N LEU A 7 -14.24 23.60 -70.60
CA LEU A 7 -13.50 22.45 -70.05
C LEU A 7 -12.18 22.85 -69.37
N SER A 8 -11.64 24.05 -69.65
CA SER A 8 -10.34 24.49 -69.12
C SER A 8 -10.37 24.92 -67.65
N LYS A 9 -11.52 25.35 -67.11
CA LYS A 9 -11.60 25.86 -65.73
C LYS A 9 -11.88 24.80 -64.67
N PHE A 10 -12.28 23.59 -65.06
CA PHE A 10 -12.63 22.54 -64.09
C PHE A 10 -11.44 21.64 -63.71
N VAL A 11 -10.41 21.58 -64.56
CA VAL A 11 -9.24 20.71 -64.34
C VAL A 11 -8.31 21.26 -63.25
N LEU A 12 -8.33 22.56 -62.97
CA LEU A 12 -7.41 23.18 -62.00
C LEU A 12 -7.88 23.10 -60.53
N CYS A 13 -9.14 22.71 -60.27
CA CYS A 13 -9.67 22.64 -58.91
C CYS A 13 -9.46 21.26 -58.24
N PHE A 14 -9.06 20.25 -59.00
CA PHE A 14 -8.92 18.86 -58.50
C PHE A 14 -7.54 18.53 -57.90
N LEU A 15 -6.60 19.48 -57.87
CA LEU A 15 -5.22 19.24 -57.37
C LEU A 15 -4.98 19.69 -55.92
N PHE A 16 -6.00 20.14 -55.19
CA PHE A 16 -5.87 20.57 -53.79
C PHE A 16 -6.85 19.88 -52.85
N LEU A 17 -7.04 18.57 -53.00
CA LEU A 17 -7.53 17.75 -51.89
C LEU A 17 -6.30 17.30 -51.09
N PRO A 18 -5.99 17.91 -49.93
CA PRO A 18 -5.02 17.29 -49.04
C PRO A 18 -5.59 15.92 -48.66
N PHE A 19 -4.91 14.86 -49.09
CA PHE A 19 -5.10 13.54 -48.53
C PHE A 19 -4.91 13.68 -47.03
N MET A 20 -6.02 13.74 -46.29
CA MET A 20 -6.05 13.57 -44.85
C MET A 20 -5.78 12.09 -44.58
N SER A 21 -4.56 11.63 -44.87
CA SER A 21 -4.09 10.31 -44.50
C SER A 21 -3.92 10.31 -43.00
N LYS A 22 -4.91 9.78 -42.29
CA LYS A 22 -4.74 9.37 -40.90
C LYS A 22 -3.79 8.17 -40.92
N SER A 23 -2.55 8.42 -40.54
CA SER A 23 -1.59 7.35 -40.27
C SER A 23 -2.05 6.63 -39.01
N ASP A 24 -2.10 5.30 -39.06
CA ASP A 24 -2.30 4.49 -37.87
C ASP A 24 -1.15 4.76 -36.89
N VAL A 25 -1.49 4.97 -35.62
CA VAL A 25 -0.52 5.07 -34.53
C VAL A 25 -0.38 3.68 -33.94
N LEU A 26 0.78 3.05 -34.19
CA LEU A 26 1.15 1.80 -33.53
C LEU A 26 1.50 2.10 -32.08
N ILE A 27 0.62 1.70 -31.16
CA ILE A 27 0.88 1.73 -29.72
C ILE A 27 1.33 0.32 -29.32
N ASP A 28 2.60 0.19 -28.95
CA ASP A 28 3.13 -1.03 -28.36
C ASP A 28 2.93 -0.96 -26.84
N VAL A 29 2.02 -1.79 -26.33
CA VAL A 29 1.73 -1.89 -24.89
C VAL A 29 2.24 -3.23 -24.41
N SER A 30 3.32 -3.22 -23.63
CA SER A 30 3.80 -4.39 -22.91
C SER A 30 3.44 -4.27 -21.42
N ALA A 31 3.00 -5.39 -20.84
CA ALA A 31 2.78 -5.53 -19.41
C ALA A 31 3.56 -6.75 -18.91
N THR A 32 4.44 -6.57 -17.95
CA THR A 32 5.20 -7.66 -17.32
C THR A 32 4.52 -8.06 -16.01
N LEU A 33 4.04 -9.29 -15.93
CA LEU A 33 3.57 -9.88 -14.68
C LEU A 33 4.80 -10.34 -13.88
N VAL A 34 5.01 -9.76 -12.70
CA VAL A 34 6.13 -10.11 -11.82
C VAL A 34 5.74 -11.33 -10.98
N ASP A 35 6.68 -12.25 -10.76
CA ASP A 35 6.48 -13.39 -9.86
C ASP A 35 5.97 -12.94 -8.48
N PRO A 36 5.02 -13.67 -7.87
CA PRO A 36 4.57 -13.38 -6.52
C PRO A 36 5.76 -13.48 -5.56
N ALA A 37 5.91 -12.52 -4.65
CA ALA A 37 7.12 -12.44 -3.85
C ALA A 37 7.29 -13.66 -2.94
N CYS A 38 6.30 -13.97 -2.09
CA CYS A 38 6.32 -15.17 -1.28
C CYS A 38 5.01 -15.42 -0.54
N HIS A 39 4.95 -16.58 0.12
CA HIS A 39 3.90 -16.91 1.08
C HIS A 39 4.19 -16.25 2.44
N LEU A 40 3.19 -15.56 2.96
CA LEU A 40 3.22 -14.92 4.28
C LEU A 40 2.21 -15.62 5.19
N ARG A 41 2.64 -16.00 6.40
CA ARG A 41 1.77 -16.62 7.41
C ARG A 41 2.05 -16.07 8.81
N SER A 42 1.04 -16.08 9.66
CA SER A 42 1.20 -15.85 11.10
C SER A 42 1.83 -17.05 11.80
N GLU A 43 2.24 -16.87 13.05
CA GLU A 43 2.84 -17.92 13.88
C GLU A 43 1.96 -19.16 14.03
N ASP A 44 0.67 -18.93 14.26
CA ASP A 44 -0.36 -19.96 14.46
C ASP A 44 -1.10 -20.33 13.17
N ASN A 45 -0.64 -19.85 12.00
CA ASN A 45 -1.31 -19.98 10.71
C ASN A 45 -2.74 -19.41 10.68
N SER A 46 -3.09 -18.52 11.61
CA SER A 46 -4.38 -17.80 11.60
C SER A 46 -4.58 -16.97 10.34
N THR A 47 -5.79 -17.07 9.78
CA THR A 47 -6.26 -16.23 8.68
C THR A 47 -7.72 -15.82 8.97
N PRO A 48 -7.99 -14.56 9.37
CA PRO A 48 -7.06 -13.44 9.55
C PRO A 48 -6.25 -13.53 10.86
N LEU A 49 -5.04 -12.95 10.85
CA LEU A 49 -4.32 -12.58 12.07
C LEU A 49 -5.13 -11.53 12.85
N LYS A 50 -5.35 -11.77 14.15
CA LYS A 50 -6.07 -10.85 15.03
C LYS A 50 -5.16 -10.35 16.14
N ILE A 51 -5.01 -9.04 16.23
CA ILE A 51 -4.30 -8.37 17.32
C ILE A 51 -5.34 -7.76 18.24
N ASN A 52 -5.27 -8.07 19.53
CA ASN A 52 -6.21 -7.59 20.54
C ASN A 52 -5.45 -6.81 21.61
N PHE A 53 -5.74 -5.51 21.71
CA PHE A 53 -5.19 -4.62 22.75
C PHE A 53 -5.92 -4.74 24.10
N GLY A 54 -6.99 -5.53 24.17
CA GLY A 54 -7.75 -5.75 25.38
C GLY A 54 -8.55 -4.52 25.81
N VAL A 55 -8.82 -4.42 27.13
CA VAL A 55 -9.46 -3.26 27.74
C VAL A 55 -8.39 -2.26 28.12
N ILE A 56 -8.52 -1.04 27.60
CA ILE A 56 -7.55 0.02 27.79
C ILE A 56 -8.15 1.03 28.73
N ASN A 57 -7.61 1.09 29.94
CA ASN A 57 -7.98 2.08 30.93
C ASN A 57 -7.05 3.27 30.76
N ILE A 58 -7.58 4.42 30.35
CA ILE A 58 -6.80 5.64 30.23
C ILE A 58 -6.83 6.35 31.58
N PRO A 59 -5.69 6.50 32.28
CA PRO A 59 -5.64 7.22 33.55
C PRO A 59 -6.11 8.67 33.36
N HIS A 60 -6.76 9.23 34.39
CA HIS A 60 -7.32 10.59 34.32
C HIS A 60 -6.26 11.69 34.10
N ASN A 61 -4.99 11.37 34.31
CA ASN A 61 -3.83 12.25 34.15
C ASN A 61 -2.94 11.89 32.93
N SER A 62 -3.40 11.00 32.05
CA SER A 62 -2.69 10.64 30.83
C SER A 62 -3.50 11.07 29.62
N ASP A 63 -2.90 11.92 28.78
CA ASP A 63 -3.49 12.27 27.48
C ASP A 63 -3.04 11.33 26.37
N ASP A 64 -1.92 10.62 26.55
CA ASP A 64 -1.37 9.71 25.56
C ASP A 64 -1.67 8.25 25.91
N ILE A 65 -2.00 7.50 24.86
CA ILE A 65 -2.14 6.06 24.85
C ILE A 65 -0.98 5.53 24.02
N SER A 66 -0.16 4.69 24.64
CA SER A 66 0.81 3.86 23.93
C SER A 66 0.75 2.46 24.53
N GLN A 67 0.16 1.55 23.78
CA GLN A 67 0.16 0.12 24.07
C GLN A 67 0.60 -0.61 22.83
N SER A 68 1.60 -1.48 22.97
CA SER A 68 2.18 -2.19 21.83
C SER A 68 2.08 -3.70 21.98
N HIS A 69 1.84 -4.35 20.84
CA HIS A 69 1.87 -5.81 20.70
C HIS A 69 2.81 -6.17 19.55
N THR A 70 3.77 -7.02 19.86
CA THR A 70 4.68 -7.58 18.87
C THR A 70 4.18 -8.94 18.41
N PHE A 71 4.28 -9.21 17.12
CA PHE A 71 3.87 -10.47 16.51
C PHE A 71 4.81 -10.83 15.35
N PRO A 72 5.26 -12.09 15.25
CA PRO A 72 6.08 -12.53 14.14
C PRO A 72 5.20 -12.88 12.92
N LEU A 73 5.75 -12.64 11.73
CA LEU A 73 5.25 -13.19 10.47
C LEU A 73 6.35 -14.02 9.82
N TYR A 74 5.95 -15.14 9.23
CA TYR A 74 6.84 -16.10 8.62
C TYR A 74 6.70 -16.05 7.10
N LEU A 75 7.83 -16.02 6.42
CA LEU A 75 7.95 -15.95 4.97
C LEU A 75 8.55 -17.24 4.43
N THR A 76 7.92 -17.81 3.40
CA THR A 76 8.44 -18.98 2.69
C THR A 76 8.33 -18.79 1.17
N GLY A 77 9.26 -19.41 0.44
CA GLY A 77 9.26 -19.39 -1.03
C GLY A 77 9.67 -18.06 -1.66
N CYS A 78 10.27 -17.13 -0.91
CA CYS A 78 10.79 -15.90 -1.53
C CYS A 78 12.07 -16.18 -2.30
N ASN A 79 12.33 -15.39 -3.34
CA ASN A 79 13.67 -15.30 -3.92
C ASN A 79 14.57 -14.46 -3.00
N TRP A 80 15.34 -15.14 -2.14
CA TRP A 80 16.22 -14.49 -1.16
C TRP A 80 17.39 -13.71 -1.78
N ASN A 81 17.61 -13.81 -3.10
CA ASN A 81 18.60 -12.99 -3.82
C ASN A 81 18.04 -11.60 -4.19
N LYS A 82 16.75 -11.35 -3.97
CA LYS A 82 16.11 -10.06 -4.20
C LYS A 82 15.82 -9.35 -2.88
N SER A 83 15.87 -8.03 -2.91
CA SER A 83 15.39 -7.20 -1.80
C SER A 83 13.89 -7.40 -1.62
N LEU A 84 13.45 -7.50 -0.37
CA LEU A 84 12.03 -7.65 -0.03
C LEU A 84 11.49 -6.31 0.50
N GLY A 85 10.26 -6.02 0.12
CA GLY A 85 9.48 -4.89 0.60
C GLY A 85 8.19 -5.37 1.26
N ILE A 86 7.75 -4.66 2.29
CA ILE A 86 6.43 -4.84 2.92
C ILE A 86 5.54 -3.65 2.56
N MET A 87 4.25 -3.92 2.36
CA MET A 87 3.24 -2.89 2.20
C MET A 87 2.02 -3.24 3.06
N ILE A 88 1.55 -2.25 3.82
CA ILE A 88 0.39 -2.35 4.70
C ILE A 88 -0.72 -1.50 4.09
N ASN A 89 -1.81 -2.14 3.67
CA ASN A 89 -2.92 -1.49 2.98
C ASN A 89 -4.17 -1.49 3.88
N PRO A 90 -4.60 -0.34 4.42
CA PRO A 90 -5.83 -0.27 5.21
C PRO A 90 -7.03 -0.68 4.36
N LYS A 91 -7.93 -1.47 4.94
CA LYS A 91 -9.23 -1.73 4.34
C LYS A 91 -10.05 -0.43 4.35
N ASN A 92 -10.70 -0.12 3.23
CA ASN A 92 -11.41 1.13 2.98
C ASN A 92 -10.50 2.38 2.91
N SER A 93 -9.18 2.20 2.83
CA SER A 93 -8.19 3.29 2.69
C SER A 93 -8.19 4.31 3.84
N ASN A 94 -8.75 3.95 5.01
CA ASN A 94 -8.78 4.85 6.16
C ASN A 94 -7.40 4.95 6.81
N THR A 95 -6.82 6.15 6.77
CA THR A 95 -5.54 6.48 7.39
C THR A 95 -5.67 7.72 8.26
N MET A 96 -4.67 7.94 9.11
CA MET A 96 -4.52 9.19 9.86
C MET A 96 -3.04 9.56 9.98
N VAL A 97 -2.75 10.83 10.25
CA VAL A 97 -1.38 11.31 10.42
C VAL A 97 -1.01 11.27 11.90
N TYR A 98 0.09 10.60 12.22
CA TYR A 98 0.67 10.56 13.56
C TYR A 98 2.18 10.81 13.45
N GLN A 99 2.70 11.80 14.18
CA GLN A 99 4.11 12.21 14.12
C GLN A 99 4.66 12.40 12.69
N GLY A 100 3.85 12.99 11.81
CA GLY A 100 4.21 13.27 10.42
C GLY A 100 4.11 12.07 9.46
N LYS A 101 3.63 10.91 9.92
CA LYS A 101 3.54 9.66 9.15
C LYS A 101 2.11 9.20 8.96
N SER A 102 1.84 8.54 7.84
CA SER A 102 0.53 7.91 7.59
C SER A 102 0.43 6.56 8.32
N ILE A 103 -0.53 6.42 9.23
CA ILE A 103 -0.81 5.21 10.00
C ILE A 103 -2.23 4.68 9.75
N LEU A 104 -2.56 3.49 10.27
CA LEU A 104 -3.91 2.95 10.19
C LEU A 104 -4.86 3.77 11.08
N SER A 105 -5.96 4.24 10.53
CA SER A 105 -7.04 4.80 11.33
C SER A 105 -7.95 3.68 11.84
N THR A 106 -8.50 3.83 13.06
CA THR A 106 -9.49 2.92 13.61
C THR A 106 -10.92 3.40 13.30
N SER A 107 -11.93 2.64 13.71
CA SER A 107 -13.33 3.05 13.68
C SER A 107 -13.68 4.16 14.71
N THR A 108 -12.72 4.61 15.51
CA THR A 108 -12.87 5.71 16.46
C THR A 108 -11.93 6.85 16.07
N ASP A 109 -12.49 8.04 15.85
CA ASP A 109 -11.71 9.23 15.49
C ASP A 109 -10.67 9.56 16.56
N GLY A 110 -9.47 9.92 16.11
CA GLY A 110 -8.34 10.21 16.98
C GLY A 110 -7.63 8.99 17.56
N LEU A 111 -8.08 7.76 17.28
CA LEU A 111 -7.38 6.51 17.61
C LEU A 111 -6.83 5.83 16.35
N GLY A 112 -5.56 5.47 16.39
CA GLY A 112 -4.85 4.86 15.27
C GLY A 112 -3.94 3.71 15.70
N ILE A 113 -3.54 2.89 14.72
CA ILE A 113 -2.54 1.85 14.92
C ILE A 113 -1.29 2.21 14.14
N ASN A 114 -0.24 2.59 14.86
CA ASN A 114 1.11 2.74 14.34
C ASN A 114 1.73 1.34 14.17
N ILE A 115 2.39 1.08 13.04
CA ILE A 115 3.04 -0.22 12.79
C ILE A 115 4.53 0.00 12.65
N ASN A 116 5.32 -0.82 13.33
CA ASN A 116 6.78 -0.83 13.22
C ASN A 116 7.27 -2.22 12.79
N ASN A 117 8.35 -2.28 12.01
CA ASN A 117 9.17 -3.47 11.83
C ASN A 117 10.27 -3.49 12.90
N ILE A 118 10.43 -4.60 13.61
CA ILE A 118 11.45 -4.77 14.64
C ILE A 118 12.62 -5.57 14.06
N THR A 119 13.76 -4.91 13.89
CA THR A 119 15.00 -5.53 13.40
C THR A 119 16.12 -5.27 14.41
N GLY A 120 16.80 -6.33 14.87
CA GLY A 120 17.87 -6.20 15.86
C GLY A 120 17.44 -5.55 17.18
N GLY A 121 16.15 -5.68 17.55
CA GLY A 121 15.56 -5.04 18.73
C GLY A 121 15.19 -3.56 18.54
N VAL A 122 15.38 -2.99 17.34
CA VAL A 122 15.07 -1.59 17.04
C VAL A 122 13.79 -1.49 16.22
N ALA A 123 12.89 -0.60 16.63
CA ALA A 123 11.65 -0.31 15.93
C ALA A 123 11.89 0.64 14.73
N HIS A 124 11.52 0.18 13.54
CA HIS A 124 11.56 0.94 12.31
C HIS A 124 10.12 1.22 11.88
N PRO A 125 9.71 2.49 11.77
CA PRO A 125 8.34 2.85 11.44
C PRO A 125 7.96 2.35 10.04
N LEU A 126 6.73 1.86 9.90
CA LEU A 126 6.14 1.48 8.62
C LEU A 126 4.94 2.38 8.31
N GLU A 127 5.06 3.20 7.27
CA GLU A 127 3.93 3.96 6.73
C GLU A 127 2.97 3.08 5.93
N VAL A 128 1.67 3.32 6.09
CA VAL A 128 0.65 2.60 5.32
C VAL A 128 0.60 3.09 3.87
N ASN A 129 0.18 2.23 2.95
CA ASN A 129 0.12 2.47 1.50
C ASN A 129 1.48 2.78 0.85
N GLN A 130 2.59 2.38 1.48
CA GLN A 130 3.93 2.53 0.94
C GLN A 130 4.69 1.21 1.00
N ILE A 131 5.43 0.89 -0.08
CA ILE A 131 6.39 -0.23 -0.08
C ILE A 131 7.63 0.23 0.68
N GLN A 132 7.98 -0.51 1.72
CA GLN A 132 9.15 -0.22 2.56
C GLN A 132 10.03 -1.46 2.66
N GLN A 133 11.34 -1.27 2.51
CA GLN A 133 12.29 -2.38 2.52
C GLN A 133 12.30 -3.07 3.89
N ILE A 134 12.34 -4.39 3.88
CA ILE A 134 12.47 -5.24 5.06
C ILE A 134 13.67 -6.18 4.93
N PHE A 135 14.20 -6.58 6.08
CA PHE A 135 15.32 -7.50 6.19
C PHE A 135 14.92 -8.65 7.10
N PRO A 136 14.23 -9.68 6.59
CA PRO A 136 13.81 -10.79 7.41
C PRO A 136 15.00 -11.56 7.98
N GLU A 137 14.82 -12.08 9.18
CA GLU A 137 15.78 -12.94 9.87
C GLU A 137 15.65 -14.38 9.34
N GLN A 138 16.78 -15.00 9.02
CA GLN A 138 16.79 -16.40 8.61
C GLN A 138 16.55 -17.32 9.81
N ILE A 139 15.51 -18.16 9.72
CA ILE A 139 15.24 -19.21 10.71
C ILE A 139 15.84 -20.54 10.24
N ASP A 140 15.61 -20.90 8.96
CA ASP A 140 16.24 -22.04 8.30
C ASP A 140 16.45 -21.77 6.80
N ALA A 141 16.79 -22.81 6.00
CA ALA A 141 17.06 -22.67 4.57
C ALA A 141 15.84 -22.23 3.73
N THR A 142 14.63 -22.45 4.24
CA THR A 142 13.36 -22.23 3.53
C THR A 142 12.42 -21.24 4.22
N LEU A 143 12.74 -20.90 5.48
CA LEU A 143 11.91 -20.10 6.36
C LEU A 143 12.67 -18.86 6.85
N GLN A 144 12.06 -17.69 6.62
CA GLN A 144 12.49 -16.44 7.23
C GLN A 144 11.38 -15.84 8.09
N ARG A 145 11.75 -14.92 8.98
CA ARG A 145 10.85 -14.27 9.94
C ARG A 145 11.03 -12.76 9.89
N ILE A 146 9.93 -12.03 9.89
CA ILE A 146 9.88 -10.62 10.28
C ILE A 146 9.12 -10.49 11.59
N ILE A 147 9.44 -9.46 12.36
CA ILE A 147 8.76 -9.17 13.62
C ILE A 147 8.11 -7.80 13.45
N LEU A 148 6.78 -7.74 13.51
CA LEU A 148 6.05 -6.49 13.47
C LEU A 148 5.57 -6.12 14.87
N GLN A 149 5.41 -4.83 15.11
CA GLN A 149 4.78 -4.28 16.31
C GLN A 149 3.61 -3.42 15.88
N ALA A 150 2.43 -3.69 16.45
CA ALA A 150 1.28 -2.80 16.36
C ALA A 150 1.19 -2.01 17.67
N GLU A 151 1.18 -0.69 17.55
CA GLU A 151 1.10 0.25 18.66
C GLU A 151 -0.20 1.05 18.53
N LEU A 152 -1.07 0.96 19.53
CA LEU A 152 -2.22 1.83 19.64
C LEU A 152 -1.75 3.21 20.09
N VAL A 153 -2.13 4.21 19.31
CA VAL A 153 -1.81 5.62 19.53
C VAL A 153 -3.04 6.49 19.41
N ASN A 154 -2.98 7.69 19.99
CA ASN A 154 -4.00 8.72 19.82
C ASN A 154 -3.42 10.03 19.27
N THR A 155 -4.26 10.78 18.56
CA THR A 155 -3.95 12.15 18.11
C THR A 155 -4.86 13.21 18.73
N LEU A 156 -5.95 12.77 19.38
CA LEU A 156 -6.81 13.62 20.20
C LEU A 156 -6.55 13.32 21.67
N PRO A 157 -6.65 14.31 22.58
CA PRO A 157 -6.56 14.07 24.02
C PRO A 157 -7.53 12.98 24.46
N ALA A 158 -7.14 12.18 25.45
CA ALA A 158 -7.93 11.07 25.96
C ALA A 158 -9.38 11.45 26.30
N SER A 159 -9.59 12.66 26.82
CA SER A 159 -10.90 13.23 27.16
C SER A 159 -11.85 13.44 25.97
N GLN A 160 -11.31 13.52 24.75
CA GLN A 160 -12.07 13.72 23.51
C GLN A 160 -12.32 12.40 22.77
N LEU A 161 -11.72 11.31 23.22
CA LEU A 161 -11.90 10.00 22.59
C LEU A 161 -13.27 9.43 22.92
N ARG A 162 -13.93 8.88 21.91
CA ARG A 162 -15.21 8.21 22.09
C ARG A 162 -15.00 6.84 22.71
N ALA A 163 -15.60 6.62 23.87
CA ALA A 163 -15.63 5.30 24.51
C ALA A 163 -16.36 4.26 23.63
N GLY A 164 -15.84 3.04 23.60
CA GLY A 164 -16.46 1.92 22.88
C GLY A 164 -15.45 0.98 22.27
N LYS A 165 -15.95 0.07 21.42
CA LYS A 165 -15.11 -0.83 20.62
C LYS A 165 -14.56 -0.07 19.43
N PHE A 166 -13.26 -0.22 19.18
CA PHE A 166 -12.62 0.25 17.96
C PHE A 166 -12.04 -0.93 17.19
N SER A 167 -11.88 -0.75 15.88
CA SER A 167 -11.24 -1.74 15.01
C SER A 167 -10.51 -1.07 13.86
N ALA A 168 -9.42 -1.68 13.42
CA ALA A 168 -8.74 -1.37 12.17
C ALA A 168 -8.50 -2.69 11.43
N ILE A 169 -8.57 -2.67 10.10
CA ILE A 169 -8.35 -3.84 9.25
C ILE A 169 -7.38 -3.42 8.16
N ALA A 170 -6.37 -4.26 7.90
CA ALA A 170 -5.40 -4.02 6.84
C ALA A 170 -5.00 -5.34 6.17
N MET A 171 -4.52 -5.24 4.94
CA MET A 171 -3.82 -6.30 4.23
C MET A 171 -2.31 -6.06 4.32
N ILE A 172 -1.56 -7.08 4.69
CA ILE A 172 -0.10 -7.07 4.66
C ILE A 172 0.32 -7.87 3.45
N SER A 173 1.11 -7.26 2.59
CA SER A 173 1.69 -7.91 1.41
C SER A 173 3.20 -7.75 1.41
N VAL A 174 3.89 -8.79 0.96
CA VAL A 174 5.32 -8.73 0.67
C VAL A 174 5.50 -8.67 -0.85
N THR A 175 6.44 -7.85 -1.29
CA THR A 175 6.83 -7.68 -2.69
C THR A 175 8.35 -7.73 -2.81
N TYR A 176 8.87 -7.83 -4.03
CA TYR A 176 10.26 -7.47 -4.30
C TYR A 176 10.39 -5.94 -4.39
N TYR A 177 11.48 -5.41 -3.86
CA TYR A 177 11.86 -3.99 -3.90
C TYR A 177 12.78 -3.71 -5.08
#